data_AF-A0A965PBQ9-F1
#
_entry.id   AF-A0A965PBQ9-F1
#
_cell.length_a   1.000
_cell.length_b   1.000
_cell.length_c   1.000
_cell.angle_alpha   90.00
_cell.angle_beta   90.00
_cell.angle_gamma   90.00
#
_symmetry.space_group_name_H-M   'P 1'
#
loop_
_entity.id
_entity.type
_entity.pdbx_description
1 polymer ?
#
loop_
_entity_poly.entity_id
_entity_poly.type
_entity_poly.pdbx_seq_one_letter_code
_entity_poly.pdbx_strand_id
1 'polypeptide(L)'
;MPIFLDTTGYSSLAIAICDRCRMKRAYSILMNDPNFAGLRVCNEGCADQKDPYRLPARKTERINLRFPRPDVSIAAIQNNIVTNNQQSVILSTEGNTQTPENNGNLDGIAI
;
A
#
# COMPACT_ATOMS: atom_id res chain seq x y z
N MET A 1 20.72 -26.42 25.27
CA MET A 1 21.78 -25.54 24.73
C MET A 1 22.83 -25.38 25.81
N PRO A 2 24.12 -25.60 25.53
CA PRO A 2 25.17 -25.49 26.54
C PRO A 2 25.33 -24.05 27.05
N ILE A 3 25.72 -23.89 28.31
CA ILE A 3 25.95 -22.57 28.94
C ILE A 3 27.14 -21.87 28.28
N PHE A 4 28.20 -22.62 27.96
CA PHE A 4 29.41 -22.14 27.33
C PHE A 4 29.60 -22.79 25.96
N LEU A 5 30.16 -22.04 25.01
CA LEU A 5 30.57 -22.57 23.70
C LEU A 5 32.04 -22.97 23.77
N ASP A 6 32.41 -24.02 23.04
CA ASP A 6 33.81 -24.34 22.80
C ASP A 6 34.41 -23.31 21.83
N THR A 7 35.45 -22.62 22.29
CA THR A 7 36.13 -21.57 21.53
C THR A 7 37.52 -21.97 21.06
N THR A 8 37.92 -23.23 21.27
CA THR A 8 39.26 -23.69 20.89
C THR A 8 39.47 -23.60 19.38
N GLY A 9 40.63 -23.09 18.96
CA GLY A 9 41.00 -22.96 17.55
C GLY A 9 40.38 -21.77 16.78
N TYR A 10 39.53 -20.95 17.39
CA TYR A 10 39.00 -19.74 16.75
C TYR A 10 39.85 -18.50 17.02
N SER A 11 40.11 -17.70 15.98
CA SER A 11 40.77 -16.39 16.10
C SER A 11 39.83 -15.29 16.60
N SER A 12 38.52 -15.51 16.56
CA SER A 12 37.49 -14.60 17.05
C SER A 12 36.54 -15.34 17.98
N LEU A 13 36.29 -14.75 19.16
CA LEU A 13 35.45 -15.30 20.22
C LEU A 13 34.02 -14.71 20.23
N ALA A 14 33.66 -13.98 19.18
CA ALA A 14 32.33 -13.40 19.08
C ALA A 14 31.26 -14.50 18.96
N ILE A 15 30.17 -14.35 19.74
CA ILE A 15 29.02 -15.25 19.71
C ILE A 15 27.92 -14.57 18.89
N ALA A 16 27.31 -15.33 17.98
CA ALA A 16 26.15 -14.92 17.22
C ALA A 16 25.04 -15.96 17.32
N ILE A 17 23.82 -15.56 16.93
CA ILE A 17 22.65 -16.42 16.95
C ILE A 17 22.35 -16.81 15.50
N CYS A 18 22.17 -18.10 15.24
CA CYS A 18 21.72 -18.57 13.93
C CYS A 18 20.27 -18.13 13.68
N ASP A 19 19.97 -17.56 12.52
CA ASP A 19 18.64 -17.02 12.23
C ASP A 19 17.54 -18.09 12.11
N ARG A 20 17.91 -19.35 11.84
CA ARG A 20 16.96 -20.46 11.67
C ARG A 20 16.75 -21.27 12.94
N CYS A 21 17.81 -21.90 13.45
CA CYS A 21 17.70 -22.74 14.66
C CYS A 21 17.72 -21.93 15.97
N ARG A 22 17.99 -20.61 15.90
CA ARG A 22 18.05 -19.70 17.07
C ARG A 22 19.05 -20.11 18.15
N MET A 23 19.98 -21.00 17.83
CA MET A 23 21.04 -21.44 18.74
C MET A 23 22.23 -20.48 18.68
N LYS A 24 22.90 -20.30 19.83
CA LYS A 24 24.19 -19.59 19.92
C LYS A 24 25.27 -20.39 19.21
N ARG A 25 26.07 -19.72 18.39
CA ARG A 25 27.18 -20.28 17.61
C ARG A 25 28.35 -19.30 17.60
N ALA A 26 29.56 -19.79 17.37
CA ALA A 26 30.70 -18.91 17.11
C ALA A 26 30.46 -18.15 15.80
N TYR A 27 30.69 -16.83 15.83
CA TYR A 27 30.45 -15.94 14.68
C TYR A 27 31.22 -16.38 13.43
N SER A 28 32.42 -16.92 13.62
CA SER A 28 33.29 -17.47 12.56
C SER A 28 32.65 -18.58 11.72
N ILE A 29 31.69 -19.33 12.28
CA ILE A 29 31.02 -20.45 11.59
C ILE A 29 29.81 -19.97 10.79
N LEU A 30 29.25 -18.79 11.09
CA LEU A 30 28.03 -18.32 10.43
C LEU A 30 28.32 -17.95 8.98
N MET A 31 27.54 -18.55 8.08
CA MET A 31 27.58 -18.29 6.65
C MET A 31 26.28 -17.60 6.20
N ASN A 32 26.32 -16.93 5.06
CA ASN A 32 25.09 -16.43 4.44
C ASN A 32 24.28 -17.60 3.90
N ASP A 33 22.96 -17.54 4.07
CA ASP A 33 22.06 -18.49 3.44
C ASP A 33 22.04 -18.29 1.91
N PRO A 34 22.23 -19.34 1.08
CA PRO A 34 22.29 -19.20 -0.37
C PRO A 34 21.03 -18.58 -1.00
N ASN A 35 19.90 -18.79 -0.34
CA ASN A 35 18.58 -18.35 -0.75
C ASN A 35 18.26 -16.92 -0.28
N PHE A 36 18.70 -16.54 0.92
CA PHE A 36 18.44 -15.23 1.52
C PHE A 36 19.75 -14.57 1.95
N ALA A 37 20.25 -13.64 1.14
CA ALA A 37 21.52 -12.94 1.40
C ALA A 37 21.57 -12.14 2.72
N GLY A 38 20.43 -11.94 3.40
CA GLY A 38 20.34 -11.26 4.71
C GLY A 38 20.31 -12.20 5.92
N LEU A 39 20.20 -13.51 5.74
CA LEU A 39 20.17 -14.48 6.83
C LEU A 39 21.56 -15.07 7.07
N ARG A 40 21.99 -15.10 8.33
CA ARG A 40 23.21 -15.76 8.78
C ARG A 40 22.86 -17.08 9.46
N VAL A 41 23.30 -18.19 8.87
CA VAL A 41 22.95 -19.56 9.27
C VAL A 41 24.19 -20.36 9.66
N CYS A 42 24.00 -21.36 10.51
CA CYS A 42 25.08 -22.27 10.92
C CYS A 42 25.29 -23.42 9.93
N ASN A 43 26.47 -24.03 9.98
CA ASN A 43 26.87 -25.16 9.14
C ASN A 43 26.23 -26.51 9.53
N GLU A 44 25.43 -26.56 10.59
CA GLU A 44 24.71 -27.76 11.04
C GLU A 44 23.38 -27.98 10.29
N GLY A 45 23.39 -27.88 8.97
CA GLY A 45 22.22 -28.15 8.13
C GLY A 45 21.14 -27.06 8.16
N CYS A 46 21.45 -25.86 8.66
CA CYS A 46 20.55 -24.71 8.54
C CYS A 46 20.71 -23.95 7.22
N ALA A 47 21.79 -24.18 6.46
CA ALA A 47 21.93 -23.60 5.13
C ALA A 47 21.04 -24.34 4.13
N ASP A 48 20.14 -23.63 3.47
CA ASP A 48 19.26 -24.24 2.47
C ASP A 48 20.04 -24.53 1.18
N GLN A 49 19.55 -25.50 0.42
CA GLN A 49 19.98 -25.69 -0.96
C GLN A 49 19.47 -24.53 -1.82
N LYS A 50 20.36 -23.97 -2.65
CA LYS A 50 20.03 -22.85 -3.53
C LYS A 50 18.93 -23.25 -4.51
N ASP A 51 17.78 -22.60 -4.42
CA ASP A 51 16.66 -22.79 -5.34
C ASP A 51 16.93 -22.01 -6.65
N PRO A 52 17.08 -22.68 -7.81
CA PRO A 52 17.31 -22.01 -9.09
C PRO A 52 16.13 -21.18 -9.59
N TYR A 53 14.90 -21.49 -9.15
CA TYR A 53 13.67 -20.88 -9.65
C TYR A 53 13.11 -19.80 -8.74
N ARG A 54 13.84 -19.46 -7.68
CA ARG A 54 13.38 -18.46 -6.73
C ARG A 54 13.33 -17.07 -7.37
N LEU A 55 12.11 -16.53 -7.46
CA LEU A 55 11.88 -15.19 -7.97
C LEU A 55 12.50 -14.12 -7.06
N PRO A 56 13.01 -13.02 -7.63
CA PRO A 56 13.48 -11.88 -6.84
C PRO A 56 12.33 -11.28 -6.02
N ALA A 57 12.68 -10.53 -4.98
CA ALA A 57 11.70 -9.79 -4.19
C ALA A 57 10.82 -8.93 -5.12
N ARG A 58 9.50 -8.90 -4.85
CA ARG A 58 8.57 -8.06 -5.61
C ARG A 58 9.02 -6.62 -5.51
N LYS A 59 9.09 -5.93 -6.65
CA LYS A 59 9.30 -4.48 -6.66
C LYS A 59 8.09 -3.83 -6.03
N THR A 60 8.32 -2.85 -5.14
CA THR A 60 7.23 -2.04 -4.63
C THR A 60 6.61 -1.25 -5.77
N GLU A 61 5.29 -1.32 -5.91
CA GLU A 61 4.53 -0.48 -6.82
C GLU A 61 4.82 1.00 -6.54
N ARG A 62 4.79 1.84 -7.57
CA ARG A 62 4.83 3.31 -7.37
C ARG A 62 3.43 3.77 -7.00
N ILE A 63 3.14 3.86 -5.70
CA ILE A 63 1.88 4.41 -5.18
C ILE A 63 1.94 5.94 -5.29
N ASN A 64 1.69 6.46 -6.50
CA ASN A 64 1.51 7.88 -6.72
C ASN A 64 0.03 8.15 -6.98
N LEU A 65 -0.57 9.05 -6.21
CA LEU A 65 -1.92 9.55 -6.48
C LEU A 65 -1.86 10.43 -7.74
N ARG A 66 -2.28 9.91 -8.90
CA ARG A 66 -2.25 10.67 -10.17
C ARG A 66 -3.17 11.89 -10.14
N PHE A 67 -4.31 11.75 -9.50
CA PHE A 67 -5.32 12.80 -9.40
C PHE A 67 -5.85 12.83 -7.97
N PRO A 68 -5.44 13.81 -7.14
CA PRO A 68 -6.09 14.01 -5.85
C PRO A 68 -7.56 14.34 -6.07
N ARG A 69 -8.43 13.78 -5.23
CA ARG A 69 -9.83 14.22 -5.18
C ARG A 69 -9.84 15.70 -4.74
N PRO A 70 -10.55 16.60 -5.44
CA PRO A 70 -10.70 17.96 -4.97
C PRO A 70 -11.39 17.99 -3.60
N ASP A 71 -10.97 18.90 -2.73
CA ASP A 71 -11.59 19.11 -1.40
C ASP A 71 -13.02 19.66 -1.48
N VAL A 72 -13.43 20.14 -2.66
CA VAL A 72 -14.73 20.75 -2.92
C VAL A 72 -15.56 19.85 -3.84
N SER A 73 -16.89 19.87 -3.65
CA SER A 73 -17.84 19.19 -4.53
C SER A 73 -17.76 19.71 -5.96
N ILE A 74 -17.70 18.79 -6.93
CA ILE A 74 -17.75 19.09 -8.39
C ILE A 74 -19.19 18.99 -8.90
N ALA A 75 -20.19 18.84 -8.01
CA ALA A 75 -21.58 18.79 -8.42
C ALA A 75 -21.96 20.09 -9.15
N ALA A 76 -22.43 19.99 -10.39
CA ALA A 76 -23.02 21.11 -11.09
C ALA A 76 -24.31 21.52 -10.36
N ILE A 77 -24.33 22.73 -9.82
CA ILE A 77 -25.48 23.25 -9.04
C ILE A 77 -26.63 23.66 -9.99
N GLN A 78 -26.36 23.88 -11.29
CA GLN A 78 -27.37 24.32 -12.23
C GLN A 78 -27.25 23.59 -13.58
N ASN A 79 -28.34 22.92 -13.99
CA ASN A 79 -28.51 22.26 -15.28
C ASN A 79 -29.33 23.14 -16.25
N ASN A 80 -29.18 24.46 -16.19
CA ASN A 80 -29.94 25.40 -17.02
C ASN A 80 -29.18 25.76 -18.31
N ILE A 81 -29.87 25.69 -19.44
CA ILE A 81 -29.32 26.14 -20.73
C ILE A 81 -29.87 27.54 -20.98
N VAL A 82 -29.01 28.55 -20.91
CA VAL A 82 -29.37 29.94 -21.23
C VAL A 82 -29.17 30.14 -22.73
N THR A 83 -30.24 30.40 -23.46
CA THR A 83 -30.17 30.72 -24.91
C THR A 83 -30.09 32.24 -25.10
N ASN A 84 -29.29 32.69 -26.08
CA ASN A 84 -28.87 34.09 -26.26
C ASN A 84 -29.96 35.07 -26.73
N ASN A 85 -31.25 34.81 -26.48
CA ASN A 85 -32.33 35.76 -26.74
C ASN A 85 -33.43 35.65 -25.67
N GLN A 86 -33.14 36.30 -24.53
CA GLN A 86 -34.08 36.89 -23.58
C GLN A 86 -35.02 35.96 -22.77
N GLN A 87 -34.93 34.63 -22.91
CA GLN A 87 -35.64 33.71 -22.01
C GLN A 87 -34.76 32.51 -21.61
N SER A 88 -34.53 32.37 -20.30
CA SER A 88 -33.89 31.21 -19.67
C SER A 88 -34.88 30.05 -19.61
N VAL A 89 -34.78 29.09 -20.53
CA VAL A 89 -35.68 27.93 -20.55
C VAL A 89 -35.17 26.84 -19.62
N ILE A 90 -36.00 26.40 -18.67
CA ILE A 90 -35.73 25.25 -17.79
C ILE A 90 -36.36 24.02 -18.44
N LEU A 91 -35.56 23.17 -19.09
CA LEU A 91 -36.04 21.86 -19.58
C LEU A 91 -35.87 20.81 -18.46
N SER A 92 -36.96 20.40 -17.82
CA SER A 92 -36.97 19.21 -16.94
C SER A 92 -37.26 17.96 -17.76
N THR A 93 -36.59 16.85 -17.46
CA THR A 93 -36.80 15.56 -18.13
C THR A 93 -38.04 14.81 -17.62
N GLU A 94 -38.65 15.28 -16.53
CA GLU A 94 -39.81 14.67 -15.89
C GLU A 94 -40.93 15.71 -15.77
N GLY A 95 -42.14 15.37 -16.22
CA GLY A 95 -43.31 16.24 -16.23
C GLY A 95 -43.77 16.61 -14.83
N ASN A 96 -43.28 17.75 -14.32
CA ASN A 96 -43.64 18.24 -13.00
C ASN A 96 -45.10 18.74 -13.00
N THR A 97 -45.96 18.10 -12.20
CA THR A 97 -47.39 18.43 -12.02
C THR A 97 -47.65 19.23 -10.73
N GLN A 98 -46.62 19.71 -10.04
CA GLN A 98 -46.77 20.43 -8.78
C GLN A 98 -47.12 21.91 -8.98
N THR A 99 -48.05 22.41 -8.17
CA THR A 99 -48.34 23.84 -8.00
C THR A 99 -47.32 24.46 -7.05
N PRO A 100 -46.57 25.52 -7.46
CA PRO A 100 -45.60 26.20 -6.60
C PRO A 100 -46.27 26.86 -5.39
N GLU A 101 -45.70 26.67 -4.20
CA GLU A 101 -46.04 27.44 -3.00
C GLU A 101 -44.86 28.34 -2.59
N ASN A 102 -45.17 29.56 -2.15
CA ASN A 102 -44.18 30.59 -1.79
C ASN A 102 -43.71 30.42 -0.34
N ASN A 103 -42.95 29.36 -0.05
CA ASN A 103 -42.37 29.09 1.27
C ASN A 103 -40.84 29.23 1.31
N GLY A 104 -40.26 30.00 0.39
CA GLY A 104 -38.84 30.34 0.41
C GLY A 104 -37.88 29.19 0.04
N ASN A 105 -38.41 28.00 -0.28
CA ASN A 105 -37.67 26.97 -1.00
C ASN A 105 -37.92 27.15 -2.49
N LEU A 106 -37.01 27.86 -3.16
CA LEU A 106 -37.00 27.98 -4.62
C LEU A 106 -36.43 26.67 -5.23
N ASP A 107 -37.11 25.55 -4.98
CA ASP A 107 -36.98 24.36 -5.81
C ASP A 107 -37.68 24.66 -7.15
N GLY A 108 -36.94 25.40 -7.97
CA GLY A 108 -37.10 25.57 -9.40
C GLY A 108 -38.49 25.95 -9.92
N ILE A 109 -38.93 27.20 -9.72
CA ILE A 109 -39.87 27.88 -10.64
C ILE A 109 -39.53 29.37 -10.69
N ALA A 110 -39.07 29.87 -11.84
CA ALA A 110 -39.17 31.28 -12.20
C ALA A 110 -39.15 31.47 -13.73
N ILE A 111 -40.33 31.92 -14.20
CA ILE A 111 -40.79 32.44 -15.51
C ILE A 111 -40.59 31.56 -16.76
#